data_AF-A0A6G1KIK1-F1
#
_entry.id   AF-A0A6G1KIK1-F1
#
_cell.length_a   1.000
_cell.length_b   1.000
_cell.length_c   1.000
_cell.angle_alpha   90.00
_cell.angle_beta   90.00
_cell.angle_gamma   90.00
#
_symmetry.space_group_name_H-M   'P 1'
#
loop_
_entity.id
_entity.type
_entity.pdbx_description
1 polymer ?
#
loop_
_entity_poly.entity_id
_entity_poly.type
_entity_poly.pdbx_seq_one_letter_code
_entity_poly.pdbx_strand_id
1 'polypeptide(L)'
;MEPAVAGVLYAAENIISSAAAIAKGINHPTLPLKANLLHITSVPLPRSEHTISIVKGRAYIFGGESSAGTLADNAMHIVILPSSGVLNADYTSNLARPAQAGGKTPAPRKGHTAVVVGSSIYVFGGEGVENEKGRIWVYSTISNDWSYLDPSSDALYPSHRSGHSAASSSFPGPKDVIYKEKAPQQPADPAKVVPEPADSDTWGTIFILGGRDTVNNELLNDGLAFDVRTRTWSNIPTPPGPPRQGANVTLMGNTLFRFGGKGNETASTMQYLDVSHVWDHAKAGTTPLVSGWSWDDVPQKEGSPVPQPRSGAGLTCVTTGQGRYYLLALGGSSSALSSDSETTFFDDIWAFQLPPEAGSAAGVKDTVRKGFRRDTHLAEWAEVKYVHVDDIGEVEKVQDREMKIAKRGMGRRGGFKVAGGSEVDGASLVGWGGVDEEGKALGDGWLVTVER
;
A
#
# COMPACT_ATOMS: atom_id res chain seq x y z
N MET A 1 2.17 25.83 44.65
CA MET A 1 3.31 26.28 43.84
C MET A 1 4.13 25.04 43.52
N GLU A 2 4.33 24.82 42.24
CA GLU A 2 4.62 23.55 41.56
C GLU A 2 5.97 22.89 41.91
N PRO A 3 6.00 21.54 41.88
CA PRO A 3 7.12 20.75 41.41
C PRO A 3 6.76 20.15 40.03
N ALA A 4 6.74 20.96 38.96
CA ALA A 4 6.40 20.50 37.61
C ALA A 4 7.48 20.78 36.55
N VAL A 5 8.50 21.60 36.87
CA VAL A 5 9.46 22.09 35.86
C VAL A 5 10.74 21.26 35.77
N ALA A 6 11.06 20.41 36.76
CA ALA A 6 12.32 19.67 36.79
C ALA A 6 12.30 18.31 36.05
N GLY A 7 11.12 17.75 35.77
CA GLY A 7 10.97 16.39 35.21
C GLY A 7 11.13 16.27 33.69
N VAL A 8 11.10 17.38 32.95
CA VAL A 8 11.11 17.37 31.47
C VAL A 8 12.54 17.43 30.89
N LEU A 9 13.56 17.77 31.68
CA LEU A 9 14.94 17.87 31.19
C LEU A 9 15.71 16.53 31.13
N TYR A 10 15.29 15.51 31.88
CA TYR A 10 16.10 14.28 32.02
C TYR A 10 15.88 13.22 30.93
N ALA A 11 14.89 13.40 30.05
CA ALA A 11 14.67 12.49 28.91
C ALA A 11 15.50 12.87 27.66
N ALA A 12 16.34 13.92 27.75
CA ALA A 12 17.10 14.47 26.62
C ALA A 12 18.55 13.97 26.51
N GLU A 13 19.04 13.09 27.40
CA GLU A 13 20.48 12.84 27.52
C GLU A 13 21.08 11.79 26.56
N ASN A 14 20.34 11.20 25.62
CA ASN A 14 20.93 10.25 24.64
C ASN A 14 20.82 10.65 23.15
N ILE A 15 20.54 11.92 22.83
CA ILE A 15 20.67 12.41 21.44
C ILE A 15 21.93 13.27 21.34
N ILE A 16 23.09 12.62 21.22
CA ILE A 16 24.33 13.28 20.80
C ILE A 16 24.20 13.58 19.30
N SER A 17 23.49 14.66 18.97
CA SER A 17 23.65 15.35 17.69
C SER A 17 23.95 16.80 18.02
N SER A 18 25.12 17.27 17.59
CA SER A 18 25.61 18.62 17.83
C SER A 18 24.55 19.67 17.48
N ALA A 19 24.51 20.78 18.22
CA ALA A 19 23.55 21.88 18.00
C ALA A 19 23.52 22.38 16.53
N ALA A 20 24.62 22.23 15.80
CA ALA A 20 24.71 22.49 14.36
C ALA A 20 23.86 21.55 13.50
N ALA A 21 23.78 20.26 13.84
CA ALA A 21 22.91 19.29 13.16
C ALA A 21 21.42 19.59 13.41
N ILE A 22 21.08 20.00 14.64
CA ILE A 22 19.73 20.47 14.99
C ILE A 22 19.40 21.75 14.21
N ALA A 23 20.29 22.75 14.19
CA ALA A 23 20.09 24.00 13.45
C ALA A 23 19.96 23.78 11.94
N LYS A 24 20.79 22.91 11.35
CA LYS A 24 20.72 22.54 9.93
C LYS A 24 19.42 21.80 9.63
N GLY A 25 19.02 20.84 10.48
CA GLY A 25 17.78 20.10 10.36
C GLY A 25 16.53 20.99 10.39
N ILE A 26 16.49 22.00 11.28
CA ILE A 26 15.35 22.92 11.38
C ILE A 26 15.18 23.77 10.10
N ASN A 27 16.28 24.13 9.43
CA ASN A 27 16.27 24.95 8.21
C ASN A 27 15.89 24.16 6.93
N HIS A 28 16.08 22.84 6.88
CA HIS A 28 15.76 22.04 5.69
C HIS A 28 14.25 21.78 5.55
N PRO A 29 13.57 22.31 4.51
CA PRO A 29 12.12 22.15 4.37
C PRO A 29 11.74 20.67 4.25
N THR A 30 10.56 20.30 4.76
CA THR A 30 10.05 18.91 4.72
C THR A 30 9.23 18.62 3.47
N LEU A 31 8.80 19.66 2.76
CA LEU A 31 8.22 19.60 1.42
C LEU A 31 8.82 20.71 0.54
N PRO A 32 8.85 20.56 -0.80
CA PRO A 32 8.51 19.36 -1.55
C PRO A 32 9.54 18.25 -1.33
N LEU A 33 9.08 17.00 -1.33
CA LEU A 33 9.97 15.84 -1.31
C LEU A 33 10.81 15.77 -2.58
N LYS A 34 11.99 15.18 -2.45
CA LYS A 34 12.86 14.85 -3.57
C LYS A 34 12.91 13.34 -3.76
N ALA A 35 12.95 12.88 -5.00
CA ALA A 35 13.02 11.46 -5.33
C ALA A 35 13.86 11.16 -6.58
N ASN A 36 14.35 9.93 -6.65
CA ASN A 36 15.00 9.36 -7.82
C ASN A 36 14.05 8.38 -8.51
N LEU A 37 13.93 8.49 -9.83
CA LEU A 37 13.12 7.61 -10.67
C LEU A 37 14.04 6.77 -11.55
N LEU A 38 14.12 5.48 -11.25
CA LEU A 38 14.83 4.51 -12.07
C LEU A 38 13.82 3.81 -13.00
N HIS A 39 14.07 3.86 -14.31
CA HIS A 39 13.23 3.24 -15.32
C HIS A 39 13.65 1.79 -15.56
N ILE A 40 12.75 0.85 -15.27
CA ILE A 40 12.97 -0.58 -15.44
C ILE A 40 12.37 -1.03 -16.78
N THR A 41 13.23 -1.25 -17.77
CA THR A 41 12.82 -1.68 -19.12
C THR A 41 13.29 -3.10 -19.48
N SER A 42 14.17 -3.69 -18.67
CA SER A 42 14.76 -5.02 -18.91
C SER A 42 13.74 -6.17 -18.86
N VAL A 43 12.56 -5.92 -18.30
CA VAL A 43 11.50 -6.93 -18.12
C VAL A 43 10.25 -6.48 -18.88
N PRO A 44 10.05 -6.93 -20.14
CA PRO A 44 8.90 -6.53 -20.94
C PRO A 44 7.66 -7.33 -20.51
N LEU A 45 6.96 -6.87 -19.47
CA LEU A 45 5.77 -7.52 -18.94
C LEU A 45 4.51 -6.66 -19.16
N PRO A 46 4.00 -6.55 -20.40
CA PRO A 46 2.88 -5.66 -20.74
C PRO A 46 1.58 -6.11 -20.08
N ARG A 47 1.04 -5.27 -19.17
CA ARG A 47 -0.27 -5.51 -18.56
C ARG A 47 -0.85 -4.31 -17.82
N SER A 48 -2.18 -4.26 -17.73
CA SER A 48 -2.96 -3.33 -16.89
C SER A 48 -3.92 -4.08 -15.98
N GLU A 49 -4.49 -3.39 -14.98
CA GLU A 49 -5.47 -3.96 -14.01
C GLU A 49 -5.01 -5.25 -13.31
N HIS A 50 -3.69 -5.42 -13.20
CA HIS A 50 -3.01 -6.47 -12.46
C HIS A 50 -2.92 -6.09 -10.97
N THR A 51 -2.12 -6.83 -10.21
CA THR A 51 -1.64 -6.40 -8.88
C THR A 51 -0.13 -6.54 -8.79
N ILE A 52 0.49 -5.69 -7.96
CA ILE A 52 1.90 -5.77 -7.60
C ILE A 52 2.01 -5.82 -6.07
N SER A 53 2.91 -6.64 -5.55
CA SER A 53 3.22 -6.77 -4.12
C SER A 53 4.72 -6.86 -3.92
N ILE A 54 5.27 -6.14 -2.94
CA ILE A 54 6.71 -6.19 -2.64
C ILE A 54 6.93 -7.03 -1.39
N VAL A 55 7.75 -8.07 -1.49
CA VAL A 55 8.18 -8.91 -0.37
C VAL A 55 9.68 -9.14 -0.49
N LYS A 56 10.46 -8.79 0.54
CA LYS A 56 11.92 -9.03 0.62
C LYS A 56 12.70 -8.63 -0.64
N GLY A 57 12.45 -7.41 -1.14
CA GLY A 57 13.14 -6.86 -2.32
C GLY A 57 12.71 -7.43 -3.67
N ARG A 58 11.60 -8.19 -3.71
CA ARG A 58 11.05 -8.74 -4.95
C ARG A 58 9.64 -8.20 -5.19
N ALA A 59 9.38 -7.76 -6.41
CA ALA A 59 8.04 -7.40 -6.87
C ALA A 59 7.36 -8.64 -7.48
N TYR A 60 6.22 -9.00 -6.91
CA TYR A 60 5.34 -10.08 -7.34
C TYR A 60 4.18 -9.47 -8.11
N ILE A 61 4.01 -9.87 -9.36
CA ILE A 61 3.01 -9.33 -10.29
C ILE A 61 2.07 -10.46 -10.73
N PHE A 62 0.76 -10.26 -10.55
CA PHE A 62 -0.25 -11.28 -10.83
C PHE A 62 -1.46 -10.73 -11.59
N GLY A 63 -1.95 -11.53 -12.56
CA GLY A 63 -3.14 -11.26 -13.36
C GLY A 63 -3.06 -9.98 -14.19
N GLY A 64 -4.24 -9.40 -14.45
CA GLY A 64 -4.44 -8.22 -15.28
C GLY A 64 -4.93 -8.54 -16.69
N GLU A 65 -4.79 -7.58 -17.59
CA GLU A 65 -5.01 -7.71 -19.03
C GLU A 65 -3.71 -7.47 -19.78
N SER A 66 -3.37 -8.35 -20.71
CA SER A 66 -2.21 -8.17 -21.60
C SER A 66 -2.51 -7.20 -22.75
N SER A 67 -3.79 -7.07 -23.10
CA SER A 67 -4.33 -6.16 -24.11
C SER A 67 -5.83 -5.97 -23.84
N ALA A 68 -6.43 -4.95 -24.43
CA ALA A 68 -7.85 -4.64 -24.22
C ALA A 68 -8.74 -5.88 -24.43
N GLY A 69 -9.46 -6.28 -23.37
CA GLY A 69 -10.38 -7.42 -23.39
C GLY A 69 -9.72 -8.80 -23.33
N THR A 70 -8.39 -8.89 -23.23
CA THR A 70 -7.67 -10.17 -23.13
C THR A 70 -7.00 -10.26 -21.76
N LEU A 71 -7.50 -11.17 -20.92
CA LEU A 71 -6.90 -11.47 -19.63
C LEU A 71 -5.47 -11.96 -19.81
N ALA A 72 -4.58 -11.47 -18.96
CA ALA A 72 -3.23 -12.00 -18.83
C ALA A 72 -3.26 -13.42 -18.25
N ASP A 73 -2.12 -14.10 -18.26
CA ASP A 73 -1.98 -15.42 -17.63
C ASP A 73 -2.19 -15.37 -16.10
N ASN A 74 -2.20 -16.55 -15.48
CA ASN A 74 -2.26 -16.72 -14.03
C ASN A 74 -0.90 -17.13 -13.41
N ALA A 75 0.21 -16.90 -14.10
CA ALA A 75 1.53 -17.10 -13.52
C ALA A 75 1.83 -16.00 -12.49
N MET A 76 2.66 -16.33 -11.50
CA MET A 76 3.24 -15.33 -10.62
C MET A 76 4.54 -14.84 -11.24
N HIS A 77 4.59 -13.57 -11.63
CA HIS A 77 5.77 -12.93 -12.18
C HIS A 77 6.58 -12.31 -11.06
N ILE A 78 7.88 -12.56 -11.03
CA ILE A 78 8.76 -12.11 -9.94
C ILE A 78 9.89 -11.31 -10.57
N VAL A 79 9.97 -10.04 -10.16
CA VAL A 79 11.02 -9.11 -10.54
C VAL A 79 11.88 -8.84 -9.32
N ILE A 80 13.16 -9.20 -9.36
CA ILE A 80 14.13 -8.83 -8.33
C ILE A 80 14.44 -7.35 -8.54
N LEU A 81 14.16 -6.54 -7.53
CA LEU A 81 14.30 -5.10 -7.66
C LEU A 81 15.78 -4.71 -7.64
N PRO A 82 16.17 -3.70 -8.45
CA PRO A 82 17.49 -3.10 -8.38
C PRO A 82 17.85 -2.71 -6.93
N SER A 83 19.07 -3.05 -6.50
CA SER A 83 19.60 -2.72 -5.18
C SER A 83 21.08 -2.38 -5.28
N SER A 84 21.63 -1.61 -4.33
CA SER A 84 22.98 -1.01 -4.40
C SER A 84 24.04 -1.89 -5.08
N GLY A 85 24.44 -1.51 -6.30
CA GLY A 85 25.45 -2.20 -7.11
C GLY A 85 24.93 -3.21 -8.14
N VAL A 86 23.64 -3.56 -8.12
CA VAL A 86 22.96 -4.40 -9.11
C VAL A 86 21.73 -3.65 -9.63
N LEU A 87 21.84 -3.15 -10.86
CA LEU A 87 20.88 -2.18 -11.41
C LEU A 87 19.94 -2.78 -12.46
N ASN A 88 20.28 -3.96 -12.98
CA ASN A 88 19.37 -4.75 -13.79
C ASN A 88 18.40 -5.53 -12.91
N ALA A 89 17.12 -5.45 -13.24
CA ALA A 89 16.11 -6.29 -12.62
C ALA A 89 16.16 -7.69 -13.24
N ASP A 90 16.34 -8.71 -12.41
CA ASP A 90 16.19 -10.10 -12.81
C ASP A 90 14.72 -10.49 -12.81
N TYR A 91 14.33 -11.35 -13.74
CA TYR A 91 12.94 -11.75 -13.93
C TYR A 91 12.80 -13.27 -14.01
N THR A 92 11.80 -13.78 -13.29
CA THR A 92 11.34 -15.16 -13.41
C THR A 92 9.81 -15.20 -13.36
N SER A 93 9.22 -16.26 -13.93
CA SER A 93 7.80 -16.53 -13.80
C SER A 93 7.57 -17.94 -13.26
N ASN A 94 6.67 -18.04 -12.29
CA ASN A 94 6.26 -19.30 -11.71
C ASN A 94 4.86 -19.63 -12.22
N LEU A 95 4.72 -20.77 -12.90
CA LEU A 95 3.42 -21.30 -13.27
C LEU A 95 2.58 -21.57 -12.02
N ALA A 96 1.27 -21.35 -12.13
CA ALA A 96 0.35 -21.57 -11.03
C ALA A 96 0.40 -23.04 -10.57
N ARG A 97 0.80 -23.27 -9.33
CA ARG A 97 0.90 -24.60 -8.70
C ARG A 97 0.14 -24.58 -7.37
N PRO A 98 -0.74 -25.55 -7.10
CA PRO A 98 -1.38 -25.66 -5.78
C PRO A 98 -0.40 -26.22 -4.74
N ALA A 99 -0.55 -25.79 -3.49
CA ALA A 99 0.26 -26.27 -2.36
C ALA A 99 -0.01 -27.75 -2.03
N GLN A 100 -1.21 -28.24 -2.34
CA GLN A 100 -1.63 -29.63 -2.12
C GLN A 100 -1.97 -30.32 -3.44
N ALA A 101 -1.69 -31.62 -3.54
CA ALA A 101 -2.07 -32.42 -4.70
C ALA A 101 -3.59 -32.41 -4.91
N GLY A 102 -4.04 -32.07 -6.12
CA GLY A 102 -5.47 -31.88 -6.42
C GLY A 102 -6.05 -30.54 -5.91
N GLY A 103 -5.22 -29.66 -5.34
CA GLY A 103 -5.63 -28.32 -4.95
C GLY A 103 -5.96 -27.42 -6.14
N LYS A 104 -6.49 -26.23 -5.86
CA LYS A 104 -6.88 -25.25 -6.86
C LYS A 104 -5.90 -24.08 -6.89
N THR A 105 -5.82 -23.42 -8.03
CA THR A 105 -5.08 -22.17 -8.23
C THR A 105 -6.03 -21.10 -8.72
N PRO A 106 -5.73 -19.81 -8.51
CA PRO A 106 -6.55 -18.75 -9.06
C PRO A 106 -6.55 -18.81 -10.60
N ALA A 107 -7.73 -18.66 -11.17
CA ALA A 107 -7.89 -18.45 -12.61
C ALA A 107 -7.41 -17.04 -13.02
N PRO A 108 -7.03 -16.84 -14.30
CA PRO A 108 -6.78 -15.53 -14.89
C PRO A 108 -7.86 -14.51 -14.54
N ARG A 109 -7.47 -13.31 -14.12
CA ARG A 109 -8.40 -12.27 -13.63
C ARG A 109 -7.80 -10.87 -13.72
N LYS A 110 -8.66 -9.85 -13.75
CA LYS A 110 -8.27 -8.43 -13.68
C LYS A 110 -9.06 -7.67 -12.62
N GLY A 111 -8.57 -6.50 -12.20
CA GLY A 111 -9.28 -5.61 -11.26
C GLY A 111 -9.43 -6.19 -9.85
N HIS A 112 -8.66 -7.23 -9.52
CA HIS A 112 -8.55 -7.79 -8.18
C HIS A 112 -7.62 -6.93 -7.32
N THR A 113 -7.63 -7.17 -6.01
CA THR A 113 -6.62 -6.58 -5.11
C THR A 113 -5.70 -7.64 -4.56
N ALA A 114 -4.48 -7.22 -4.19
CA ALA A 114 -3.51 -8.06 -3.51
C ALA A 114 -2.90 -7.29 -2.35
N VAL A 115 -2.71 -7.95 -1.21
CA VAL A 115 -2.08 -7.39 -0.02
C VAL A 115 -1.10 -8.37 0.59
N VAL A 116 -0.10 -7.86 1.31
CA VAL A 116 0.94 -8.67 1.95
C VAL A 116 0.68 -8.77 3.45
N VAL A 117 0.71 -9.98 4.00
CA VAL A 117 0.80 -10.22 5.45
C VAL A 117 1.93 -11.21 5.69
N GLY A 118 2.95 -10.80 6.46
CA GLY A 118 4.16 -11.57 6.63
C GLY A 118 4.88 -11.81 5.30
N SER A 119 5.04 -13.07 4.91
CA SER A 119 5.63 -13.48 3.61
C SER A 119 4.60 -14.07 2.64
N SER A 120 3.31 -13.90 2.91
CA SER A 120 2.22 -14.38 2.04
C SER A 120 1.53 -13.21 1.34
N ILE A 121 1.12 -13.43 0.10
CA ILE A 121 0.34 -12.49 -0.70
C ILE A 121 -1.09 -13.00 -0.78
N TYR A 122 -2.05 -12.16 -0.44
CA TYR A 122 -3.48 -12.49 -0.39
C TYR A 122 -4.20 -11.77 -1.51
N VAL A 123 -4.94 -12.51 -2.33
CA VAL A 123 -5.67 -11.99 -3.49
C VAL A 123 -7.17 -12.17 -3.32
N PHE A 124 -7.92 -11.10 -3.54
CA PHE A 124 -9.39 -11.11 -3.44
C PHE A 124 -10.06 -10.49 -4.67
N GLY A 125 -11.16 -11.12 -5.09
CA GLY A 125 -12.06 -10.65 -6.14
C GLY A 125 -11.44 -10.61 -7.54
N GLY A 126 -11.84 -9.59 -8.30
CA GLY A 126 -11.55 -9.43 -9.72
C GLY A 126 -12.67 -9.94 -10.61
N GLU A 127 -12.50 -9.74 -11.91
CA GLU A 127 -13.42 -10.24 -12.95
C GLU A 127 -12.70 -11.15 -13.95
N GLY A 128 -13.48 -11.90 -14.73
CA GLY A 128 -12.97 -13.00 -15.57
C GLY A 128 -13.08 -14.39 -14.93
N VAL A 129 -13.69 -14.47 -13.74
CA VAL A 129 -13.85 -15.69 -12.95
C VAL A 129 -15.28 -15.82 -12.41
N GLU A 130 -15.69 -17.04 -12.08
CA GLU A 130 -16.96 -17.29 -11.39
C GLU A 130 -16.93 -16.74 -9.95
N ASN A 131 -18.11 -16.57 -9.34
CA ASN A 131 -18.21 -16.09 -7.96
C ASN A 131 -17.57 -17.09 -6.97
N GLU A 132 -16.48 -16.65 -6.35
CA GLU A 132 -15.66 -17.47 -5.44
C GLU A 132 -16.15 -17.46 -3.98
N LYS A 133 -17.37 -16.96 -3.72
CA LYS A 133 -18.05 -17.02 -2.41
C LYS A 133 -17.22 -16.50 -1.23
N GLY A 134 -16.53 -15.38 -1.42
CA GLY A 134 -15.73 -14.75 -0.36
C GLY A 134 -14.35 -15.38 -0.12
N ARG A 135 -13.91 -16.29 -0.99
CA ARG A 135 -12.57 -16.89 -0.95
C ARG A 135 -11.48 -15.84 -1.07
N ILE A 136 -10.43 -16.01 -0.29
CA ILE A 136 -9.15 -15.32 -0.46
C ILE A 136 -8.11 -16.32 -0.96
N TRP A 137 -7.47 -16.02 -2.09
CA TRP A 137 -6.35 -16.80 -2.59
C TRP A 137 -5.08 -16.40 -1.85
N VAL A 138 -4.21 -17.37 -1.58
CA VAL A 138 -2.97 -17.10 -0.87
C VAL A 138 -1.80 -17.65 -1.67
N TYR A 139 -0.82 -16.79 -1.95
CA TYR A 139 0.44 -17.18 -2.56
C TYR A 139 1.55 -17.12 -1.53
N SER A 140 2.19 -18.26 -1.28
CA SER A 140 3.36 -18.35 -0.42
C SER A 140 4.61 -17.96 -1.21
N THR A 141 5.27 -16.88 -0.80
CA THR A 141 6.55 -16.46 -1.43
C THR A 141 7.72 -17.38 -1.07
N ILE A 142 7.53 -18.27 -0.09
CA ILE A 142 8.54 -19.23 0.37
C ILE A 142 8.49 -20.51 -0.47
N SER A 143 7.31 -21.09 -0.63
CA SER A 143 7.09 -22.36 -1.37
C SER A 143 6.70 -22.17 -2.83
N ASN A 144 6.43 -20.93 -3.26
CA ASN A 144 5.98 -20.57 -4.61
C ASN A 144 4.79 -21.42 -5.07
N ASP A 145 3.78 -21.50 -4.20
CA ASP A 145 2.52 -22.20 -4.48
C ASP A 145 1.32 -21.44 -3.93
N TRP A 146 0.16 -21.85 -4.44
CA TRP A 146 -1.13 -21.29 -4.12
C TRP A 146 -1.89 -22.18 -3.15
N SER A 147 -2.49 -21.56 -2.15
CA SER A 147 -3.55 -22.10 -1.30
C SER A 147 -4.74 -21.14 -1.33
N TYR A 148 -5.74 -21.38 -0.49
CA TYR A 148 -6.88 -20.48 -0.35
C TYR A 148 -7.49 -20.57 1.05
N LEU A 149 -8.13 -19.48 1.45
CA LEU A 149 -8.92 -19.36 2.66
C LEU A 149 -10.38 -19.15 2.26
N ASP A 150 -11.18 -20.19 2.41
CA ASP A 150 -12.63 -20.06 2.34
C ASP A 150 -13.15 -19.49 3.67
N PRO A 151 -14.19 -18.64 3.63
CA PRO A 151 -14.88 -18.20 4.84
C PRO A 151 -15.32 -19.39 5.70
N SER A 152 -15.34 -19.23 7.03
CA SER A 152 -15.84 -20.28 7.92
C SER A 152 -17.27 -20.68 7.55
N SER A 153 -17.65 -21.94 7.80
CA SER A 153 -19.03 -22.39 7.62
C SER A 153 -19.99 -21.47 8.38
N ASP A 154 -21.06 -21.02 7.72
CA ASP A 154 -22.07 -20.07 8.22
C ASP A 154 -21.64 -18.59 8.31
N ALA A 155 -20.40 -18.24 7.95
CA ALA A 155 -20.01 -16.83 7.88
C ALA A 155 -20.61 -16.15 6.64
N LEU A 156 -21.18 -14.95 6.86
CA LEU A 156 -21.47 -14.04 5.77
C LEU A 156 -20.17 -13.64 5.07
N TYR A 157 -20.24 -13.48 3.76
CA TYR A 157 -19.13 -13.02 2.96
C TYR A 157 -19.58 -11.93 1.99
N PRO A 158 -18.67 -11.02 1.60
CA PRO A 158 -19.01 -9.94 0.69
C PRO A 158 -19.32 -10.46 -0.72
N SER A 159 -20.08 -9.67 -1.46
CA SER A 159 -20.30 -9.94 -2.87
C SER A 159 -19.00 -9.89 -3.68
N HIS A 160 -18.97 -10.65 -4.77
CA HIS A 160 -17.81 -10.74 -5.64
C HIS A 160 -17.63 -9.45 -6.44
N ARG A 161 -16.43 -8.85 -6.38
CA ARG A 161 -16.21 -7.46 -6.76
C ARG A 161 -14.89 -7.21 -7.47
N SER A 162 -14.86 -6.16 -8.30
CA SER A 162 -13.71 -5.68 -9.07
C SER A 162 -13.51 -4.18 -8.83
N GLY A 163 -12.28 -3.68 -9.01
CA GLY A 163 -11.94 -2.26 -8.82
C GLY A 163 -12.11 -1.76 -7.39
N HIS A 164 -12.13 -2.66 -6.41
CA HIS A 164 -12.12 -2.35 -4.99
C HIS A 164 -10.70 -1.98 -4.53
N SER A 165 -10.59 -1.43 -3.32
CA SER A 165 -9.30 -1.11 -2.70
C SER A 165 -9.02 -2.08 -1.57
N ALA A 166 -7.75 -2.40 -1.32
CA ALA A 166 -7.36 -3.24 -0.19
C ALA A 166 -6.11 -2.73 0.53
N ALA A 167 -6.08 -2.97 1.84
CA ALA A 167 -4.89 -2.80 2.68
C ALA A 167 -4.83 -3.97 3.67
N SER A 168 -3.66 -4.22 4.25
CA SER A 168 -3.47 -5.28 5.23
C SER A 168 -2.85 -4.74 6.50
N SER A 169 -3.17 -5.40 7.61
CA SER A 169 -2.49 -5.25 8.88
C SER A 169 -1.86 -6.57 9.29
N SER A 170 -0.71 -6.45 9.95
CA SER A 170 -0.08 -7.54 10.67
C SER A 170 -0.81 -7.89 11.97
N PHE A 171 -1.83 -7.13 12.36
CA PHE A 171 -2.59 -7.36 13.57
C PHE A 171 -3.93 -8.08 13.31
N PRO A 172 -4.41 -8.95 14.21
CA PRO A 172 -3.68 -9.44 15.39
C PRO A 172 -2.48 -10.31 14.94
N GLY A 173 -1.31 -10.00 15.50
CA GLY A 173 -0.08 -10.72 15.19
C GLY A 173 0.02 -12.01 15.98
N PRO A 174 1.04 -12.83 15.71
CA PRO A 174 1.37 -13.97 16.56
C PRO A 174 1.51 -13.50 18.02
N LYS A 175 0.98 -14.26 18.98
CA LYS A 175 1.29 -14.00 20.38
C LYS A 175 2.73 -14.44 20.62
N ASP A 176 3.61 -13.53 21.03
CA ASP A 176 4.94 -13.89 21.53
C ASP A 176 4.76 -14.85 22.71
N VAL A 177 5.11 -16.12 22.53
CA VAL A 177 5.17 -17.06 23.64
C VAL A 177 6.49 -16.81 24.34
N ILE A 178 6.54 -15.84 25.25
CA ILE A 178 7.71 -15.64 26.10
C ILE A 178 7.92 -16.95 26.87
N TYR A 179 8.92 -17.73 26.48
CA TYR A 179 9.37 -18.88 27.25
C TYR A 179 9.83 -18.37 28.62
N LYS A 180 8.95 -18.46 29.62
CA LYS A 180 9.38 -18.42 31.02
C LYS A 180 9.92 -19.81 31.30
N GLU A 181 11.25 -19.91 31.34
CA GLU A 181 11.95 -21.08 31.87
C GLU A 181 11.39 -21.37 33.27
N LYS A 182 10.47 -22.33 33.35
CA LYS A 182 10.12 -22.94 34.63
C LYS A 182 11.23 -23.95 34.90
N ALA A 183 11.87 -23.79 36.05
CA ALA A 183 12.90 -24.66 36.60
C ALA A 183 12.63 -26.15 36.29
N PRO A 184 13.69 -26.97 36.15
CA PRO A 184 13.68 -28.21 35.38
C PRO A 184 12.77 -29.27 36.00
N GLN A 185 11.49 -29.27 35.65
CA GLN A 185 10.57 -30.36 35.92
C GLN A 185 9.63 -30.59 34.74
N GLN A 186 9.79 -31.81 34.22
CA GLN A 186 9.08 -32.50 33.12
C GLN A 186 9.39 -32.04 31.68
N PRO A 187 9.70 -32.99 30.77
CA PRO A 187 9.75 -32.70 29.35
C PRO A 187 8.38 -32.21 28.89
N ALA A 188 8.37 -31.11 28.12
CA ALA A 188 7.15 -30.50 27.63
C ALA A 188 6.36 -31.50 26.77
N ASP A 189 5.06 -31.58 27.02
CA ASP A 189 4.12 -32.35 26.21
C ASP A 189 4.12 -31.81 24.77
N PRO A 190 4.59 -32.58 23.76
CA PRO A 190 4.69 -32.10 22.39
C PRO A 190 3.32 -31.77 21.75
N ALA A 191 2.20 -32.21 22.34
CA ALA A 191 0.86 -31.78 21.91
C ALA A 191 0.47 -30.37 22.43
N LYS A 192 1.27 -29.77 23.31
CA LYS A 192 1.07 -28.42 23.87
C LYS A 192 2.14 -27.42 23.43
N VAL A 193 3.10 -27.86 22.62
CA VAL A 193 4.18 -27.03 22.07
C VAL A 193 3.82 -26.72 20.62
N VAL A 194 3.41 -25.48 20.36
CA VAL A 194 3.23 -24.96 19.00
C VAL A 194 4.61 -24.64 18.43
N PRO A 195 4.96 -25.09 17.20
CA PRO A 195 6.23 -24.71 16.58
C PRO A 195 6.30 -23.19 16.38
N GLU A 196 7.42 -22.59 16.80
CA GLU A 196 7.84 -21.30 16.25
C GLU A 196 8.60 -21.55 14.94
N PRO A 197 8.43 -20.72 13.90
CA PRO A 197 7.60 -19.51 13.83
C PRO A 197 6.10 -19.82 13.62
N ALA A 198 5.23 -18.84 13.88
CA ALA A 198 3.81 -18.96 13.57
C ALA A 198 3.60 -19.33 12.09
N ASP A 199 2.76 -20.34 11.84
CA ASP A 199 2.45 -20.78 10.49
C ASP A 199 1.96 -19.60 9.64
N SER A 200 2.42 -19.51 8.38
CA SER A 200 1.85 -18.56 7.43
C SER A 200 0.34 -18.75 7.35
N ASP A 201 -0.39 -17.67 7.09
CA ASP A 201 -1.85 -17.72 6.89
C ASP A 201 -2.65 -18.02 8.16
N THR A 202 -2.08 -17.68 9.33
CA THR A 202 -2.74 -17.84 10.64
C THR A 202 -2.94 -16.54 11.41
N TRP A 203 -2.57 -15.38 10.84
CA TRP A 203 -2.60 -14.09 11.52
C TRP A 203 -2.73 -12.92 10.55
N GLY A 204 -3.06 -11.76 11.09
CA GLY A 204 -3.29 -10.53 10.34
C GLY A 204 -4.73 -10.31 9.90
N THR A 205 -4.97 -9.11 9.36
CA THR A 205 -6.29 -8.64 8.93
C THR A 205 -6.18 -8.03 7.54
N ILE A 206 -7.16 -8.32 6.68
CA ILE A 206 -7.27 -7.76 5.33
C ILE A 206 -8.49 -6.82 5.29
N PHE A 207 -8.28 -5.59 4.85
CA PHE A 207 -9.33 -4.60 4.67
C PHE A 207 -9.71 -4.48 3.20
N ILE A 208 -11.01 -4.45 2.91
CA ILE A 208 -11.56 -4.25 1.56
C ILE A 208 -12.54 -3.08 1.59
N LEU A 209 -12.43 -2.17 0.63
CA LEU A 209 -13.29 -0.99 0.52
C LEU A 209 -13.90 -0.87 -0.88
N GLY A 210 -15.23 -0.71 -0.92
CA GLY A 210 -16.00 -0.36 -2.11
C GLY A 210 -15.74 -1.27 -3.31
N GLY A 211 -15.60 -0.65 -4.49
CA GLY A 211 -15.47 -1.33 -5.78
C GLY A 211 -16.79 -1.44 -6.54
N ARG A 212 -16.87 -2.40 -7.45
CA ARG A 212 -18.06 -2.71 -8.24
C ARG A 212 -18.38 -4.19 -8.10
N ASP A 213 -19.64 -4.50 -7.82
CA ASP A 213 -20.14 -5.86 -7.83
C ASP A 213 -20.11 -6.44 -9.25
N THR A 214 -19.52 -7.62 -9.41
CA THR A 214 -19.32 -8.27 -10.72
C THR A 214 -20.58 -8.91 -11.29
N VAL A 215 -21.60 -9.14 -10.48
CA VAL A 215 -22.84 -9.79 -10.87
C VAL A 215 -23.87 -8.77 -11.34
N ASN A 216 -24.13 -7.73 -10.52
CA ASN A 216 -25.16 -6.73 -10.83
C ASN A 216 -24.58 -5.38 -11.34
N ASN A 217 -23.26 -5.23 -11.38
CA ASN A 217 -22.54 -4.01 -11.80
C ASN A 217 -22.77 -2.77 -10.92
N GLU A 218 -23.34 -2.92 -9.73
CA GLU A 218 -23.54 -1.82 -8.80
C GLU A 218 -22.22 -1.39 -8.15
N LEU A 219 -22.03 -0.08 -8.00
CA LEU A 219 -20.92 0.46 -7.23
C LEU A 219 -21.18 0.27 -5.74
N LEU A 220 -20.12 -0.05 -5.00
CA LEU A 220 -20.15 -0.35 -3.59
C LEU A 220 -19.44 0.76 -2.79
N ASN A 221 -19.90 0.99 -1.56
CA ASN A 221 -19.26 1.90 -0.60
C ASN A 221 -18.98 1.24 0.75
N ASP A 222 -19.21 -0.07 0.88
CA ASP A 222 -19.01 -0.81 2.12
C ASP A 222 -17.52 -0.89 2.52
N GLY A 223 -17.29 -1.06 3.82
CA GLY A 223 -15.98 -1.35 4.36
C GLY A 223 -16.00 -2.68 5.11
N LEU A 224 -15.01 -3.51 4.83
CA LEU A 224 -14.94 -4.89 5.30
C LEU A 224 -13.56 -5.20 5.86
N ALA A 225 -13.53 -6.05 6.88
CA ALA A 225 -12.30 -6.62 7.45
C ALA A 225 -12.42 -8.15 7.51
N PHE A 226 -11.40 -8.83 7.00
CA PHE A 226 -11.24 -10.28 7.08
C PHE A 226 -10.14 -10.65 8.06
N ASP A 227 -10.48 -11.39 9.11
CA ASP A 227 -9.51 -11.97 10.04
C ASP A 227 -8.98 -13.28 9.44
N VAL A 228 -7.68 -13.32 9.17
CA VAL A 228 -6.99 -14.46 8.52
C VAL A 228 -7.08 -15.72 9.38
N ARG A 229 -7.01 -15.58 10.70
CA ARG A 229 -6.98 -16.68 11.66
C ARG A 229 -8.33 -17.37 11.76
N THR A 230 -9.39 -16.58 11.93
CA THR A 230 -10.75 -17.11 12.10
C THR A 230 -11.47 -17.34 10.77
N ARG A 231 -10.96 -16.75 9.68
CA ARG A 231 -11.57 -16.77 8.33
C ARG A 231 -12.96 -16.16 8.32
N THR A 232 -13.14 -15.09 9.08
CA THR A 232 -14.43 -14.41 9.23
C THR A 232 -14.37 -13.02 8.63
N TRP A 233 -15.34 -12.70 7.79
CA TRP A 233 -15.60 -11.34 7.34
C TRP A 233 -16.41 -10.58 8.38
N SER A 234 -16.08 -9.30 8.57
CA SER A 234 -16.78 -8.37 9.45
C SER A 234 -16.91 -7.01 8.78
N ASN A 235 -17.99 -6.29 9.10
CA ASN A 235 -18.15 -4.93 8.62
C ASN A 235 -17.33 -3.98 9.49
N ILE A 236 -16.68 -3.00 8.85
CA ILE A 236 -16.12 -1.81 9.50
C ILE A 236 -17.01 -0.61 9.14
N PRO A 237 -16.86 0.56 9.79
CA PRO A 237 -17.62 1.75 9.43
C PRO A 237 -17.58 2.03 7.93
N THR A 238 -18.73 2.34 7.35
CA THR A 238 -18.86 2.64 5.92
C THR A 238 -18.18 3.97 5.59
N PRO A 239 -17.25 4.01 4.61
CA PRO A 239 -16.67 5.26 4.13
C PRO A 239 -17.72 6.31 3.70
N PRO A 240 -17.56 7.59 4.06
CA PRO A 240 -18.53 8.62 3.74
C PRO A 240 -18.50 8.98 2.24
N GLY A 241 -19.66 9.46 1.77
CA GLY A 241 -19.88 9.84 0.38
C GLY A 241 -20.37 8.68 -0.51
N PRO A 242 -20.45 8.91 -1.83
CA PRO A 242 -21.07 7.96 -2.74
C PRO A 242 -20.20 6.71 -2.96
N PRO A 243 -20.84 5.59 -3.36
CA PRO A 243 -20.18 4.40 -3.89
C PRO A 243 -19.21 4.72 -5.03
N ARG A 244 -18.06 4.05 -5.02
CA ARG A 244 -16.98 4.30 -5.97
C ARG A 244 -16.04 3.11 -6.13
N GLN A 245 -15.44 3.02 -7.30
CA GLN A 245 -14.36 2.09 -7.63
C GLN A 245 -13.07 2.84 -7.95
N GLY A 246 -11.94 2.15 -7.94
CA GLY A 246 -10.63 2.74 -8.23
C GLY A 246 -10.22 3.81 -7.21
N ALA A 247 -10.84 3.80 -6.02
CA ALA A 247 -10.28 4.49 -4.87
C ALA A 247 -8.99 3.80 -4.45
N ASN A 248 -8.14 4.51 -3.74
CA ASN A 248 -6.95 3.94 -3.16
C ASN A 248 -7.07 3.87 -1.65
N VAL A 249 -6.50 2.81 -1.07
CA VAL A 249 -6.40 2.66 0.36
C VAL A 249 -4.99 2.24 0.73
N THR A 250 -4.46 2.79 1.83
CA THR A 250 -3.22 2.33 2.43
C THR A 250 -3.34 2.38 3.95
N LEU A 251 -2.69 1.45 4.64
CA LEU A 251 -2.63 1.42 6.10
C LEU A 251 -1.29 1.96 6.56
N MET A 252 -1.30 2.93 7.46
CA MET A 252 -0.10 3.42 8.14
C MET A 252 -0.35 3.40 9.65
N GLY A 253 0.47 2.62 10.37
CA GLY A 253 0.23 2.32 11.77
C GLY A 253 -1.16 1.70 11.95
N ASN A 254 -2.04 2.43 12.66
CA ASN A 254 -3.41 2.00 12.92
C ASN A 254 -4.44 2.67 12.01
N THR A 255 -4.01 3.51 11.08
CA THR A 255 -4.90 4.40 10.34
C THR A 255 -4.98 3.99 8.88
N LEU A 256 -6.18 3.63 8.42
CA LEU A 256 -6.48 3.50 7.00
C LEU A 256 -6.65 4.90 6.42
N PHE A 257 -5.96 5.16 5.31
CA PHE A 257 -6.14 6.36 4.49
C PHE A 257 -6.79 5.97 3.18
N ARG A 258 -7.85 6.68 2.80
CA ARG A 258 -8.57 6.50 1.54
C ARG A 258 -8.49 7.76 0.71
N PHE A 259 -8.17 7.63 -0.58
CA PHE A 259 -8.06 8.77 -1.50
C PHE A 259 -8.62 8.45 -2.87
N GLY A 260 -9.35 9.41 -3.44
CA GLY A 260 -9.81 9.36 -4.82
C GLY A 260 -10.93 8.35 -5.10
N GLY A 261 -10.95 7.89 -6.35
CA GLY A 261 -11.93 6.94 -6.87
C GLY A 261 -13.05 7.60 -7.66
N LYS A 262 -13.68 6.81 -8.52
CA LYS A 262 -14.75 7.21 -9.43
C LYS A 262 -16.08 6.62 -8.98
N GLY A 263 -17.02 7.49 -8.64
CA GLY A 263 -18.44 7.19 -8.52
C GLY A 263 -19.23 7.90 -9.62
N ASN A 264 -20.32 8.58 -9.24
CA ASN A 264 -20.98 9.57 -10.11
C ASN A 264 -20.02 10.71 -10.48
N GLU A 265 -19.17 11.09 -9.53
CA GLU A 265 -18.10 12.08 -9.70
C GLU A 265 -16.77 11.46 -9.24
N THR A 266 -15.67 12.08 -9.65
CA THR A 266 -14.35 11.70 -9.13
C THR A 266 -14.13 12.39 -7.80
N ALA A 267 -13.84 11.61 -6.76
CA ALA A 267 -13.55 12.17 -5.46
C ALA A 267 -12.15 12.78 -5.40
N SER A 268 -12.01 13.88 -4.68
CA SER A 268 -10.71 14.52 -4.35
C SER A 268 -10.40 14.49 -2.86
N THR A 269 -11.38 14.17 -2.02
CA THR A 269 -11.21 14.18 -0.57
C THR A 269 -10.39 12.98 -0.11
N MET A 270 -9.51 13.24 0.87
CA MET A 270 -8.77 12.21 1.57
C MET A 270 -9.43 11.98 2.92
N GLN A 271 -9.71 10.71 3.23
CA GLN A 271 -10.43 10.29 4.42
C GLN A 271 -9.56 9.32 5.20
N TYR A 272 -9.78 9.21 6.51
CA TYR A 272 -9.08 8.26 7.34
C TYR A 272 -9.99 7.55 8.35
N LEU A 273 -9.58 6.37 8.80
CA LEU A 273 -10.24 5.56 9.83
C LEU A 273 -9.19 4.90 10.71
N ASP A 274 -9.30 5.06 12.04
CA ASP A 274 -8.52 4.28 13.00
C ASP A 274 -9.10 2.86 13.10
N VAL A 275 -8.34 1.86 12.66
CA VAL A 275 -8.75 0.45 12.66
C VAL A 275 -8.30 -0.32 13.91
N SER A 276 -7.82 0.38 14.95
CA SER A 276 -7.40 -0.27 16.18
C SER A 276 -8.48 -1.02 16.94
N HIS A 277 -9.71 -0.59 16.78
CA HIS A 277 -10.89 -1.29 17.23
C HIS A 277 -10.94 -2.75 16.76
N VAL A 278 -10.48 -3.05 15.54
CA VAL A 278 -10.57 -4.40 14.96
C VAL A 278 -9.77 -5.42 15.75
N TRP A 279 -8.50 -5.14 16.04
CA TRP A 279 -7.69 -6.09 16.80
C TRP A 279 -7.96 -6.05 18.31
N ASP A 280 -8.48 -4.95 18.85
CA ASP A 280 -8.93 -4.94 20.25
C ASP A 280 -10.12 -5.87 20.45
N HIS A 281 -11.05 -5.90 19.49
CA HIS A 281 -12.13 -6.89 19.45
C HIS A 281 -11.62 -8.32 19.23
N ALA A 282 -10.66 -8.51 18.32
CA ALA A 282 -10.05 -9.83 18.09
C ALA A 282 -9.32 -10.37 19.34
N LYS A 283 -8.62 -9.52 20.11
CA LYS A 283 -8.01 -9.88 21.40
C LYS A 283 -9.07 -10.32 22.43
N ALA A 284 -10.22 -9.68 22.43
CA ALA A 284 -11.36 -10.02 23.28
C ALA A 284 -12.16 -11.25 22.79
N GLY A 285 -11.85 -11.79 21.60
CA GLY A 285 -12.61 -12.89 21.00
C GLY A 285 -13.99 -12.48 20.50
N THR A 286 -14.14 -11.22 20.09
CA THR A 286 -15.40 -10.63 19.63
C THR A 286 -15.25 -10.06 18.23
N THR A 287 -16.37 -9.77 17.56
CA THR A 287 -16.39 -9.00 16.31
C THR A 287 -16.65 -7.52 16.60
N PRO A 288 -15.99 -6.61 15.86
CA PRO A 288 -16.24 -5.18 16.04
C PRO A 288 -17.66 -4.81 15.62
N LEU A 289 -18.32 -3.99 16.43
CA LEU A 289 -19.55 -3.30 16.02
C LEU A 289 -19.18 -2.16 15.05
N VAL A 290 -20.08 -1.80 14.15
CA VAL A 290 -19.87 -0.66 13.22
C VAL A 290 -20.10 0.71 13.87
N SER A 291 -20.55 0.76 15.12
CA SER A 291 -20.84 1.98 15.87
C SER A 291 -19.73 2.32 16.88
N GLY A 292 -19.56 3.60 17.17
CA GLY A 292 -18.59 4.09 18.17
C GLY A 292 -17.22 4.48 17.60
N TRP A 293 -17.05 4.40 16.29
CA TRP A 293 -15.87 4.79 15.51
C TRP A 293 -16.32 5.07 14.08
N SER A 294 -15.65 5.99 13.40
CA SER A 294 -16.09 6.49 12.09
C SER A 294 -14.91 6.96 11.25
N TRP A 295 -15.17 7.10 9.95
CA TRP A 295 -14.27 7.82 9.07
C TRP A 295 -14.35 9.32 9.32
N ASP A 296 -13.21 9.98 9.19
CA ASP A 296 -13.08 11.42 9.24
C ASP A 296 -12.35 11.93 7.99
N ASP A 297 -12.57 13.19 7.64
CA ASP A 297 -11.81 13.85 6.58
C ASP A 297 -10.41 14.19 7.11
N VAL A 298 -9.38 13.92 6.32
CA VAL A 298 -8.03 14.34 6.66
C VAL A 298 -7.98 15.86 6.59
N PRO A 299 -7.59 16.57 7.68
CA PRO A 299 -7.49 18.02 7.67
C PRO A 299 -6.54 18.46 6.56
N GLN A 300 -6.91 19.54 5.87
CA GLN A 300 -6.07 20.12 4.84
C GLN A 300 -5.85 21.59 5.15
N LYS A 301 -4.59 22.04 5.06
CA LYS A 301 -4.27 23.45 5.25
C LYS A 301 -4.81 24.27 4.08
N GLU A 302 -5.65 25.24 4.40
CA GLU A 302 -6.27 26.15 3.43
C GLU A 302 -5.23 26.85 2.54
N GLY A 303 -5.53 26.94 1.24
CA GLY A 303 -4.65 27.56 0.24
C GLY A 303 -3.47 26.70 -0.22
N SER A 304 -3.27 25.51 0.33
CA SER A 304 -2.22 24.58 -0.13
C SER A 304 -2.58 23.98 -1.50
N PRO A 305 -1.60 23.74 -2.39
CA PRO A 305 -1.86 23.07 -3.66
C PRO A 305 -2.38 21.65 -3.41
N VAL A 306 -3.25 21.13 -4.28
CA VAL A 306 -3.90 19.83 -4.09
C VAL A 306 -3.84 19.03 -5.40
N PRO A 307 -3.69 17.70 -5.34
CA PRO A 307 -3.84 16.88 -6.54
C PRO A 307 -5.25 17.00 -7.09
N GLN A 308 -5.37 17.07 -8.42
CA GLN A 308 -6.67 17.01 -9.08
C GLN A 308 -7.43 15.71 -8.71
N PRO A 309 -8.78 15.74 -8.67
CA PRO A 309 -9.59 14.54 -8.48
C PRO A 309 -9.19 13.43 -9.45
N ARG A 310 -8.97 12.23 -8.94
CA ARG A 310 -8.42 11.11 -9.73
C ARG A 310 -8.91 9.74 -9.27
N SER A 311 -8.94 8.79 -10.19
CA SER A 311 -9.21 7.37 -9.95
C SER A 311 -8.05 6.50 -10.44
N GLY A 312 -7.87 5.31 -9.86
CA GLY A 312 -6.82 4.37 -10.28
C GLY A 312 -5.39 4.90 -10.14
N ALA A 313 -5.17 5.96 -9.35
CA ALA A 313 -3.84 6.41 -8.96
C ALA A 313 -3.14 5.35 -8.10
N GLY A 314 -1.82 5.42 -7.92
CA GLY A 314 -1.15 4.71 -6.83
C GLY A 314 -1.25 5.52 -5.54
N LEU A 315 -1.45 4.88 -4.38
CA LEU A 315 -1.28 5.51 -3.06
C LEU A 315 -0.49 4.57 -2.16
N THR A 316 0.63 5.05 -1.63
CA THR A 316 1.43 4.28 -0.67
C THR A 316 2.08 5.18 0.36
N CYS A 317 2.44 4.61 1.51
CA CYS A 317 3.17 5.33 2.54
C CYS A 317 4.68 5.19 2.30
N VAL A 318 5.41 6.29 2.48
CA VAL A 318 6.87 6.32 2.48
C VAL A 318 7.40 7.07 3.69
N THR A 319 8.64 6.78 4.08
CA THR A 319 9.36 7.45 5.16
C THR A 319 10.67 8.04 4.65
N THR A 320 10.99 9.25 5.12
CA THR A 320 12.34 9.83 5.00
C THR A 320 13.22 9.44 6.18
N GLY A 321 12.77 8.51 7.03
CA GLY A 321 13.40 8.13 8.29
C GLY A 321 13.02 9.03 9.47
N GLN A 322 13.60 8.71 10.64
CA GLN A 322 13.46 9.49 11.87
C GLN A 322 12.01 9.72 12.35
N GLY A 323 11.09 8.81 12.01
CA GLY A 323 9.67 8.88 12.36
C GLY A 323 8.86 9.88 11.51
N ARG A 324 9.37 10.30 10.35
CA ARG A 324 8.62 11.10 9.38
C ARG A 324 8.01 10.22 8.31
N TYR A 325 6.72 10.43 8.03
CA TYR A 325 5.99 9.67 7.03
C TYR A 325 5.22 10.59 6.07
N TYR A 326 5.02 10.10 4.86
CA TYR A 326 4.28 10.76 3.81
C TYR A 326 3.38 9.76 3.10
N LEU A 327 2.24 10.22 2.56
CA LEU A 327 1.50 9.49 1.54
C LEU A 327 1.97 9.98 0.17
N LEU A 328 2.38 9.07 -0.70
CA LEU A 328 2.66 9.37 -2.09
C LEU A 328 1.48 8.96 -2.97
N ALA A 329 0.92 9.92 -3.69
CA ALA A 329 -0.09 9.70 -4.73
C ALA A 329 0.57 9.82 -6.11
N LEU A 330 0.45 8.77 -6.94
CA LEU A 330 1.10 8.68 -8.24
C LEU A 330 0.06 8.58 -9.35
N GLY A 331 0.14 9.45 -10.35
CA GLY A 331 -0.63 9.39 -11.58
C GLY A 331 -2.13 9.17 -11.36
N GLY A 332 -2.71 8.24 -12.13
CA GLY A 332 -4.15 7.94 -12.17
C GLY A 332 -4.83 8.58 -13.35
N SER A 333 -6.16 8.54 -13.38
CA SER A 333 -6.97 9.13 -14.44
C SER A 333 -8.02 10.09 -13.89
N SER A 334 -8.36 11.09 -14.70
CA SER A 334 -9.64 11.78 -14.52
C SER A 334 -10.78 10.83 -14.92
N SER A 335 -11.90 10.88 -14.20
CA SER A 335 -13.12 10.34 -14.80
C SER A 335 -13.68 11.36 -15.76
N ALA A 336 -13.88 10.94 -17.00
CA ALA A 336 -14.85 11.54 -17.92
C ALA A 336 -16.18 11.84 -17.17
N LEU A 337 -16.62 13.10 -17.18
CA LEU A 337 -17.90 13.57 -16.60
C LEU A 337 -19.10 13.21 -17.49
N SER A 338 -18.83 12.84 -18.74
CA SER A 338 -19.79 12.37 -19.75
C SER A 338 -19.17 11.28 -20.61
N SER A 339 -19.99 10.47 -21.29
CA SER A 339 -19.57 9.43 -22.25
C SER A 339 -18.65 9.92 -23.36
N ASP A 340 -18.64 11.23 -23.60
CA ASP A 340 -17.97 11.88 -24.73
C ASP A 340 -16.65 12.57 -24.32
N SER A 341 -16.32 12.58 -23.03
CA SER A 341 -15.04 13.14 -22.55
C SER A 341 -13.94 12.08 -22.54
N GLU A 342 -12.82 12.37 -23.21
CA GLU A 342 -11.66 11.50 -23.23
C GLU A 342 -11.07 11.36 -21.81
N THR A 343 -10.66 10.14 -21.46
CA THR A 343 -9.99 9.87 -20.18
C THR A 343 -8.59 10.46 -20.23
N THR A 344 -8.28 11.41 -19.36
CA THR A 344 -6.93 11.97 -19.25
C THR A 344 -6.13 11.27 -18.16
N PHE A 345 -4.93 10.79 -18.50
CA PHE A 345 -4.00 10.23 -17.54
C PHE A 345 -3.09 11.30 -16.95
N PHE A 346 -2.90 11.23 -15.64
CA PHE A 346 -1.98 12.06 -14.91
C PHE A 346 -0.59 11.41 -14.83
N ASP A 347 0.43 12.24 -14.88
CA ASP A 347 1.85 11.86 -14.83
C ASP A 347 2.58 12.53 -13.65
N ASP A 348 1.83 13.13 -12.73
CA ASP A 348 2.30 13.80 -11.53
C ASP A 348 2.52 12.84 -10.35
N ILE A 349 3.37 13.26 -9.42
CA ILE A 349 3.62 12.58 -8.16
C ILE A 349 3.43 13.60 -7.04
N TRP A 350 2.56 13.30 -6.10
CA TRP A 350 2.22 14.18 -4.99
C TRP A 350 2.61 13.53 -3.66
N ALA A 351 3.12 14.33 -2.73
CA ALA A 351 3.41 13.93 -1.37
C ALA A 351 2.51 14.68 -0.39
N PHE A 352 1.87 13.94 0.51
CA PHE A 352 1.15 14.48 1.65
C PHE A 352 1.90 14.18 2.95
N GLN A 353 2.25 15.19 3.73
CA GLN A 353 3.00 14.97 4.97
C GLN A 353 2.09 14.56 6.13
N LEU A 354 2.34 13.37 6.68
CA LEU A 354 1.64 12.84 7.83
C LEU A 354 2.20 13.39 9.16
N PRO A 355 1.42 13.30 10.26
CA PRO A 355 1.94 13.53 11.60
C PRO A 355 3.21 12.69 11.85
N PRO A 356 4.24 13.27 12.48
CA PRO A 356 5.41 12.48 12.86
C PRO A 356 5.03 11.46 13.94
N GLU A 357 5.76 10.36 13.98
CA GLU A 357 5.63 9.36 15.03
C GLU A 357 5.91 9.98 16.40
N ALA A 358 5.11 9.59 17.40
CA ALA A 358 5.23 10.11 18.76
C ALA A 358 6.61 9.79 19.34
N GLY A 359 7.27 10.79 19.95
CA GLY A 359 8.61 10.63 20.52
C GLY A 359 9.75 10.54 19.49
N SER A 360 9.46 10.66 18.20
CA SER A 360 10.49 10.63 17.16
C SER A 360 11.28 11.95 17.04
N ALA A 361 12.48 11.88 16.44
CA ALA A 361 13.27 13.08 16.15
C ALA A 361 12.53 14.06 15.21
N ALA A 362 11.72 13.55 14.29
CA ALA A 362 10.83 14.37 13.47
C ALA A 362 9.80 15.15 14.31
N GLY A 363 9.22 14.51 15.33
CA GLY A 363 8.29 15.16 16.28
C GLY A 363 8.95 16.26 17.11
N VAL A 364 10.18 16.02 17.59
CA VAL A 364 10.97 17.04 18.29
C VAL A 364 11.27 18.22 17.36
N LYS A 365 11.68 17.95 16.12
CA LYS A 365 11.95 18.97 15.09
C LYS A 365 10.72 19.84 14.80
N ASP A 366 9.53 19.25 14.71
CA ASP A 366 8.28 20.00 14.49
C ASP A 366 7.90 20.87 15.68
N THR A 367 8.08 20.36 16.90
CA THR A 367 7.87 21.14 18.13
C THR A 367 8.76 22.38 18.16
N VAL A 368 10.04 22.23 17.81
CA VAL A 368 10.99 23.36 17.73
C VAL A 368 10.58 24.36 16.64
N ARG A 369 10.18 23.90 15.46
CA ARG A 369 9.72 24.78 14.37
C ARG A 369 8.49 25.58 14.74
N LYS A 370 7.48 24.95 15.36
CA LYS A 370 6.29 25.64 15.87
C LYS A 370 6.68 26.74 16.85
N GLY A 371 7.63 26.47 17.75
CA GLY A 371 8.18 27.46 18.69
C GLY A 371 8.81 28.69 18.00
N PHE A 372 9.44 28.48 16.84
CA PHE A 372 10.02 29.56 16.02
C PHE A 372 9.06 30.12 14.94
N ARG A 373 7.75 29.80 14.99
CA ARG A 373 6.75 30.19 13.96
C ARG A 373 7.15 29.80 12.54
N ARG A 374 7.86 28.68 12.39
CA ARG A 374 8.21 28.10 11.10
C ARG A 374 7.22 27.05 10.69
N ASP A 375 7.05 26.93 9.39
CA ASP A 375 6.15 25.92 8.84
C ASP A 375 6.65 24.51 9.11
N THR A 376 5.72 23.64 9.48
CA THR A 376 5.98 22.20 9.65
C THR A 376 5.56 21.43 8.41
N HIS A 377 4.77 22.03 7.52
CA HIS A 377 4.13 21.39 6.37
C HIS A 377 3.22 20.22 6.74
N LEU A 378 2.79 20.13 7.99
CA LEU A 378 1.88 19.09 8.44
C LEU A 378 0.56 19.19 7.69
N ALA A 379 0.10 18.06 7.16
CA ALA A 379 -1.17 17.97 6.44
C ALA A 379 -1.25 18.86 5.17
N GLU A 380 -0.09 19.02 4.52
CA GLU A 380 0.02 19.70 3.23
C GLU A 380 0.39 18.71 2.13
N TRP A 381 -0.17 18.97 0.95
CA TRP A 381 0.25 18.36 -0.30
C TRP A 381 1.33 19.21 -0.97
N ALA A 382 2.31 18.56 -1.58
CA ALA A 382 3.24 19.20 -2.51
C ALA A 382 3.61 18.23 -3.63
N GLU A 383 3.79 18.74 -4.84
CA GLU A 383 4.32 17.94 -5.93
C GLU A 383 5.78 17.54 -5.63
N VAL A 384 6.08 16.26 -5.82
CA VAL A 384 7.42 15.70 -5.61
C VAL A 384 8.35 16.19 -6.71
N LYS A 385 9.53 16.65 -6.32
CA LYS A 385 10.61 16.95 -7.25
C LYS A 385 11.41 15.68 -7.48
N TYR A 386 11.73 15.37 -8.73
CA TYR A 386 12.49 14.16 -9.01
C TYR A 386 13.47 14.33 -10.16
N VAL A 387 14.44 13.41 -10.17
CA VAL A 387 15.36 13.21 -11.28
C VAL A 387 15.24 11.78 -11.79
N HIS A 388 15.32 11.64 -13.10
CA HIS A 388 15.48 10.34 -13.75
C HIS A 388 16.93 9.89 -13.62
N VAL A 389 17.08 8.61 -13.30
CA VAL A 389 18.36 7.97 -13.02
C VAL A 389 18.52 6.79 -13.97
N ASP A 390 19.71 6.67 -14.55
CA ASP A 390 20.04 5.60 -15.50
C ASP A 390 20.37 4.27 -14.79
N ASP A 391 20.71 3.26 -15.60
CA ASP A 391 21.08 1.91 -15.19
C ASP A 391 22.42 1.82 -14.47
N ILE A 392 23.14 2.94 -14.25
CA ILE A 392 24.34 3.02 -13.41
C ILE A 392 24.13 3.89 -12.16
N GLY A 393 22.92 4.39 -11.92
CA GLY A 393 22.61 5.22 -10.76
C GLY A 393 22.97 6.70 -10.94
N GLU A 394 23.35 7.10 -12.15
CA GLU A 394 23.72 8.47 -12.51
C GLU A 394 22.51 9.25 -13.02
N VAL A 395 22.50 10.56 -12.75
CA VAL A 395 21.41 11.42 -13.20
C VAL A 395 21.46 11.54 -14.72
N GLU A 396 20.38 11.16 -15.40
CA GLU A 396 20.27 11.29 -16.84
C GLU A 396 20.43 12.76 -17.26
N LYS A 397 21.42 13.02 -18.11
CA LYS A 397 21.75 14.37 -18.61
C LYS A 397 20.59 14.91 -19.44
N VAL A 398 20.34 16.22 -19.32
CA VAL A 398 19.21 16.92 -19.96
C VAL A 398 19.17 16.75 -21.49
N GLN A 399 20.32 16.60 -22.15
CA GLN A 399 20.38 16.36 -23.61
C GLN A 399 19.94 14.96 -24.03
N ASP A 400 20.10 13.94 -23.17
CA ASP A 400 19.57 12.60 -23.40
C ASP A 400 18.05 12.53 -23.13
N ARG A 401 17.51 13.43 -22.27
CA ARG A 401 16.07 13.56 -21.97
C ARG A 401 15.24 14.07 -23.15
N GLU A 402 15.80 14.93 -24.00
CA GLU A 402 15.09 15.43 -25.19
C GLU A 402 15.00 14.39 -26.32
N MET A 403 15.94 13.43 -26.37
CA MET A 403 15.95 12.35 -27.38
C MET A 403 15.31 11.04 -26.90
N LYS A 404 15.29 10.76 -25.59
CA LYS A 404 14.62 9.59 -24.99
C LYS A 404 13.41 10.04 -24.15
N ILE A 405 12.31 10.33 -24.84
CA ILE A 405 10.95 10.35 -24.28
C ILE A 405 10.82 11.22 -23.00
N ALA A 406 10.69 12.53 -23.17
CA ALA A 406 10.29 13.44 -22.09
C ALA A 406 8.91 13.03 -21.53
N LYS A 407 8.90 12.16 -20.50
CA LYS A 407 7.71 11.77 -19.75
C LYS A 407 7.93 12.22 -18.31
N ARG A 408 7.15 13.22 -17.89
CA ARG A 408 7.01 13.63 -16.49
C ARG A 408 6.61 12.40 -15.66
N GLY A 409 7.14 12.26 -14.44
CA GLY A 409 6.89 11.13 -13.56
C GLY A 409 7.15 9.78 -14.23
N MET A 410 6.17 8.89 -14.19
CA MET A 410 6.20 7.59 -14.88
C MET A 410 5.63 7.67 -16.32
N GLY A 411 5.36 8.88 -16.81
CA GLY A 411 4.56 9.11 -18.00
C GLY A 411 3.07 8.94 -17.76
N ARG A 412 2.28 9.45 -18.72
CA ARG A 412 0.82 9.34 -18.72
C ARG A 412 0.41 7.89 -18.95
N ARG A 413 -0.18 7.28 -17.93
CA ARG A 413 -0.66 5.90 -17.96
C ARG A 413 -1.81 5.66 -17.00
N GLY A 414 -2.71 4.75 -17.37
CA GLY A 414 -3.82 4.28 -16.55
C GLY A 414 -3.72 2.79 -16.24
N GLY A 415 -4.46 2.30 -15.24
CA GLY A 415 -4.54 0.86 -14.93
C GLY A 415 -3.23 0.21 -14.46
N PHE A 416 -2.16 0.99 -14.27
CA PHE A 416 -0.93 0.56 -13.61
C PHE A 416 -1.20 0.27 -12.13
N LYS A 417 -0.23 -0.35 -11.44
CA LYS A 417 -0.30 -0.56 -10.00
C LYS A 417 1.00 -0.18 -9.33
N VAL A 418 0.87 0.17 -8.04
CA VAL A 418 1.98 0.60 -7.20
C VAL A 418 2.00 -0.22 -5.92
N ALA A 419 3.18 -0.60 -5.47
CA ALA A 419 3.41 -1.16 -4.15
C ALA A 419 4.62 -0.48 -3.48
N GLY A 420 4.50 -0.19 -2.18
CA GLY A 420 5.60 0.24 -1.34
C GLY A 420 6.31 -0.96 -0.73
N GLY A 421 7.63 -0.87 -0.56
CA GLY A 421 8.39 -1.88 0.17
C GLY A 421 8.33 -1.63 1.67
N SER A 422 7.74 -2.54 2.44
CA SER A 422 7.77 -2.46 3.92
C SER A 422 9.14 -2.79 4.52
N GLU A 423 10.01 -3.48 3.78
CA GLU A 423 11.21 -4.12 4.33
C GLU A 423 12.55 -3.56 3.83
N VAL A 424 12.59 -2.82 2.71
CA VAL A 424 13.86 -2.47 2.05
C VAL A 424 14.44 -1.13 2.51
N ASP A 425 13.62 -0.23 3.05
CA ASP A 425 14.02 1.05 3.66
C ASP A 425 12.82 1.95 4.03
N GLY A 426 11.62 1.59 3.56
CA GLY A 426 10.38 2.36 3.66
C GLY A 426 10.40 3.64 2.82
N ALA A 427 11.47 3.90 2.06
CA ALA A 427 11.65 5.10 1.26
C ALA A 427 11.36 4.86 -0.24
N SER A 428 11.29 3.59 -0.66
CA SER A 428 11.07 3.21 -2.05
C SER A 428 9.73 2.53 -2.33
N LEU A 429 9.23 2.75 -3.54
CA LEU A 429 8.05 2.10 -4.11
C LEU A 429 8.31 1.69 -5.57
N VAL A 430 7.50 0.78 -6.08
CA VAL A 430 7.53 0.33 -7.47
C VAL A 430 6.18 0.54 -8.12
N GLY A 431 6.18 1.21 -9.28
CA GLY A 431 5.05 1.26 -10.20
C GLY A 431 5.29 0.36 -11.41
N TRP A 432 4.28 -0.36 -11.89
CA TRP A 432 4.43 -1.27 -13.04
C TRP A 432 3.27 -1.19 -14.02
N GLY A 433 3.61 -1.29 -15.31
CA GLY A 433 2.68 -1.53 -16.41
C GLY A 433 1.67 -0.39 -16.63
N GLY A 434 0.42 -0.77 -16.90
CA GLY A 434 -0.68 0.13 -17.26
C GLY A 434 -0.96 0.16 -18.76
N VAL A 435 -1.73 1.14 -19.20
CA VAL A 435 -1.98 1.47 -20.60
C VAL A 435 -1.57 2.91 -20.89
N ASP A 436 -1.09 3.19 -22.10
CA ASP A 436 -0.88 4.55 -22.60
C ASP A 436 -2.17 5.19 -23.13
N GLU A 437 -2.08 6.42 -23.62
CA GLU A 437 -3.21 7.19 -24.17
C GLU A 437 -3.86 6.50 -25.39
N GLU A 438 -3.11 5.65 -26.10
CA GLU A 438 -3.59 4.82 -27.21
C GLU A 438 -4.22 3.48 -26.76
N GLY A 439 -4.23 3.20 -25.45
CA GLY A 439 -4.78 1.97 -24.88
C GLY A 439 -3.86 0.75 -25.04
N LYS A 440 -2.60 0.94 -25.43
CA LYS A 440 -1.61 -0.13 -25.53
C LYS A 440 -1.06 -0.45 -24.15
N ALA A 441 -1.00 -1.75 -23.83
CA ALA A 441 -0.43 -2.22 -22.59
C ALA A 441 1.08 -1.90 -22.51
N LEU A 442 1.46 -1.24 -21.43
CA LEU A 442 2.83 -0.91 -21.07
C LEU A 442 3.42 -2.04 -20.23
N GLY A 443 4.67 -2.39 -20.49
CA GLY A 443 5.38 -3.47 -19.81
C GLY A 443 6.56 -3.04 -18.95
N ASP A 444 6.83 -1.74 -18.89
CA ASP A 444 7.91 -1.16 -18.11
C ASP A 444 7.51 -0.93 -16.64
N GLY A 445 8.52 -0.84 -15.79
CA GLY A 445 8.41 -0.53 -14.36
C GLY A 445 9.19 0.71 -13.97
N TRP A 446 8.89 1.25 -12.80
CA TRP A 446 9.53 2.43 -12.24
C TRP A 446 9.80 2.20 -10.76
N LEU A 447 11.07 2.31 -10.36
CA LEU A 447 11.47 2.34 -8.95
C LEU A 447 11.61 3.80 -8.53
N VAL A 448 10.74 4.25 -7.63
CA VAL A 448 10.74 5.61 -7.06
C VAL A 448 11.34 5.53 -5.67
N THR A 449 12.44 6.24 -5.44
CA THR A 449 13.15 6.26 -4.15
C THR A 449 13.20 7.68 -3.60
N VAL A 450 12.63 7.93 -2.43
CA VAL A 450 12.61 9.24 -1.78
C VAL A 450 13.95 9.52 -1.09
N GLU A 451 14.47 10.75 -1.23
CA GLU A 451 15.67 11.20 -0.52
C GLU A 451 15.41 11.32 0.99
N ARG A 452 16.38 10.87 1.80
CA ARG A 452 16.34 10.91 3.27
C ARG A 452 16.91 12.20 3.86
#